data_AF-A0A2A4TD07-F1
#
_entry.id   AF-A0A2A4TD07-F1
#
_cell.length_a   1.000
_cell.length_b   1.000
_cell.length_c   1.000
_cell.angle_alpha   90.00
_cell.angle_beta   90.00
_cell.angle_gamma   90.00
#
_symmetry.space_group_name_H-M   'P 1'
#
loop_
_entity.id
_entity.type
_entity.pdbx_description
1 polymer ?
#
loop_
_entity_poly.entity_id
_entity_poly.type
_entity_poly.pdbx_seq_one_letter_code
_entity_poly.pdbx_strand_id
1 'polypeptide(L)'
;MLRFRFKNTYFILVFLGFYSLISCQSTKNKQIEGKTVQNITISDQKPFTIKPGAQQTHSYLELLKNKNIAIVANQTSVIFKNDSINSHTHLVDSLLSLKITISKVFAPEHGFRGKADAGEHILDQKDKKTGLPIFSLYGKNKKPSDKLLEGIDHVLFDIQDVGVRFYTYISTLHYIMEACAENNIPVIVLDRPNPNRHYVDGPVLDKKLTSFVGMHPVPTVYGLTIGEYANMINGEKWLKNGIQCDLTVIPVANYSASSRYSLPIKPSPNLPNDQSINLYPSLCLFEGTTISCGRGTEQQFQIYGSPELPKKLFSFRFTPSPNFGSKYPKHEGKHCNGENLSLHPHLEKFDLKWIKKAYDNSPNQEKFFNNFFDKLAGSFLLKKQLIAGTSISDIEKTWQKKLKVYRKTRSNYILYSK
;
A
#
# COMPACT_ATOMS: atom_id res chain seq x y z
N MET A 1 67.49 -21.05 -40.90
CA MET A 1 68.09 -21.09 -42.24
C MET A 1 67.27 -20.14 -43.13
N LEU A 2 67.94 -19.13 -43.72
CA LEU A 2 67.44 -18.00 -44.54
C LEU A 2 66.50 -16.97 -43.87
N ARG A 3 66.56 -15.65 -44.13
CA ARG A 3 67.60 -14.60 -44.42
C ARG A 3 66.79 -13.28 -44.62
N PHE A 4 67.04 -12.21 -43.83
CA PHE A 4 67.48 -10.83 -44.24
C PHE A 4 66.46 -9.94 -45.02
N ARG A 5 66.36 -8.58 -44.99
CA ARG A 5 67.10 -7.35 -44.57
C ARG A 5 66.08 -6.16 -44.63
N PHE A 6 65.99 -5.19 -43.70
CA PHE A 6 66.75 -3.92 -43.46
C PHE A 6 66.25 -2.62 -44.15
N LYS A 7 66.32 -1.50 -43.38
CA LYS A 7 66.36 -0.03 -43.71
C LYS A 7 64.99 0.67 -43.88
N ASN A 8 64.76 1.89 -43.38
CA ASN A 8 65.63 3.06 -43.53
C ASN A 8 65.38 4.18 -42.50
N THR A 9 66.47 4.84 -42.13
CA THR A 9 66.59 6.00 -41.25
C THR A 9 66.62 7.26 -42.12
N TYR A 10 65.78 8.25 -41.84
CA TYR A 10 65.99 9.64 -42.27
C TYR A 10 66.23 10.45 -40.98
N PHE A 11 67.49 10.88 -40.76
CA PHE A 11 67.91 12.29 -40.85
C PHE A 11 67.23 13.13 -39.74
N ILE A 12 67.79 13.31 -38.54
CA ILE A 12 69.06 13.97 -38.19
C ILE A 12 69.27 15.28 -38.99
N LEU A 13 69.18 16.40 -38.25
CA LEU A 13 69.79 17.72 -38.49
C LEU A 13 69.09 18.70 -39.44
N VAL A 14 68.22 19.51 -38.85
CA VAL A 14 68.23 20.98 -39.01
C VAL A 14 68.44 21.56 -37.60
N PHE A 15 69.69 21.60 -37.12
CA PHE A 15 70.45 22.85 -36.87
C PHE A 15 69.54 24.04 -36.54
N LEU A 16 69.41 24.38 -35.25
CA LEU A 16 70.22 25.39 -34.55
C LEU A 16 69.98 26.82 -35.06
N GLY A 17 69.35 27.63 -34.21
CA GLY A 17 69.35 29.08 -34.34
C GLY A 17 68.72 29.78 -33.14
N PHE A 18 69.57 30.48 -32.36
CA PHE A 18 69.27 31.49 -31.34
C PHE A 18 68.91 31.00 -29.93
N TYR A 19 69.88 30.83 -29.02
CA TYR A 19 70.55 31.82 -28.15
C TYR A 19 69.65 32.58 -27.14
N SER A 20 70.15 32.57 -25.90
CA SER A 20 70.06 33.58 -24.81
C SER A 20 68.82 33.68 -23.88
N LEU A 21 69.00 33.11 -22.67
CA LEU A 21 69.10 33.77 -21.35
C LEU A 21 67.91 34.50 -20.67
N ILE A 22 67.60 34.00 -19.45
CA ILE A 22 67.33 34.69 -18.16
C ILE A 22 65.91 35.22 -17.83
N SER A 23 65.35 34.65 -16.76
CA SER A 23 64.56 35.23 -15.64
C SER A 23 64.03 36.67 -15.73
N CYS A 24 62.71 36.88 -15.50
CA CYS A 24 62.18 37.73 -14.41
C CYS A 24 60.63 37.78 -14.38
N GLN A 25 60.08 37.54 -13.18
CA GLN A 25 59.05 38.26 -12.42
C GLN A 25 57.98 39.18 -13.11
N SER A 26 56.71 38.86 -12.77
CA SER A 26 55.51 39.69 -12.47
C SER A 26 55.01 40.83 -13.38
N THR A 27 53.69 40.81 -13.67
CA THR A 27 52.66 41.89 -13.47
C THR A 27 51.32 41.41 -14.06
N LYS A 28 50.26 41.09 -13.29
CA LYS A 28 49.14 41.91 -12.75
C LYS A 28 48.34 42.74 -13.77
N ASN A 29 47.03 42.45 -13.90
CA ASN A 29 45.91 43.32 -13.42
C ASN A 29 44.53 42.68 -13.72
N LYS A 30 43.70 42.41 -12.69
CA LYS A 30 42.50 43.17 -12.20
C LYS A 30 41.28 43.01 -13.12
N GLN A 31 40.02 42.83 -12.68
CA GLN A 31 39.35 42.64 -11.39
C GLN A 31 37.86 42.41 -11.79
N ILE A 32 37.17 41.38 -11.32
CA ILE A 32 35.69 41.39 -11.27
C ILE A 32 35.26 40.88 -9.91
N GLU A 33 34.36 41.67 -9.32
CA GLU A 33 33.95 41.73 -7.93
C GLU A 33 33.33 40.44 -7.41
N GLY A 34 33.67 40.12 -6.15
CA GLY A 34 32.99 39.09 -5.38
C GLY A 34 31.56 39.50 -5.07
N LYS A 35 30.59 38.78 -5.64
CA LYS A 35 29.31 38.59 -4.97
C LYS A 35 29.47 37.39 -4.05
N THR A 36 29.49 37.69 -2.76
CA THR A 36 29.29 36.74 -1.67
C THR A 36 28.10 35.87 -2.02
N VAL A 37 28.35 34.60 -2.37
CA VAL A 37 27.29 33.60 -2.38
C VAL A 37 26.86 33.50 -0.93
N GLN A 38 25.73 34.12 -0.62
CA GLN A 38 25.01 33.82 0.60
C GLN A 38 24.81 32.31 0.59
N ASN A 39 25.57 31.60 1.42
CA ASN A 39 25.18 30.29 1.87
C ASN A 39 23.80 30.47 2.46
N ILE A 40 22.77 30.15 1.66
CA ILE A 40 21.45 29.89 2.17
C ILE A 40 21.68 28.67 3.05
N THR A 41 21.90 28.92 4.34
CA THR A 41 21.68 27.95 5.40
C THR A 41 20.23 27.54 5.20
N ILE A 42 20.03 26.46 4.45
CA ILE A 42 18.80 25.68 4.53
C ILE A 42 18.77 25.31 6.00
N SER A 43 17.95 26.03 6.78
CA SER A 43 17.78 25.73 8.19
C SER A 43 17.53 24.24 8.30
N ASP A 44 18.29 23.57 9.17
CA ASP A 44 18.03 22.21 9.63
C ASP A 44 16.64 22.17 10.29
N GLN A 45 15.59 22.25 9.47
CA GLN A 45 14.27 21.82 9.88
C GLN A 45 14.36 20.31 9.95
N LYS A 46 14.49 19.83 11.20
CA LYS A 46 14.22 18.43 11.54
C LYS A 46 13.04 17.97 10.69
N PRO A 47 13.17 16.92 9.86
CA PRO A 47 12.09 16.52 8.96
C PRO A 47 10.83 16.35 9.80
N PHE A 48 9.78 17.10 9.47
CA PHE A 48 8.54 17.06 10.23
C PHE A 48 8.01 15.62 10.20
N THR A 49 7.93 14.99 11.37
CA THR A 49 7.38 13.64 11.50
C THR A 49 5.96 13.65 10.95
N ILE A 50 5.66 12.73 10.01
CA ILE A 50 4.30 12.51 9.50
C ILE A 50 3.39 12.17 10.68
N LYS A 51 2.28 12.89 10.82
CA LYS A 51 1.33 12.74 11.92
C LYS A 51 -0.02 12.28 11.39
N PRO A 52 -0.37 10.99 11.54
CA PRO A 52 -1.71 10.49 11.21
C PRO A 52 -2.82 11.30 11.90
N GLY A 53 -4.05 11.23 11.38
CA GLY A 53 -5.20 11.93 11.95
C GLY A 53 -5.37 11.64 13.45
N ALA A 54 -5.16 10.38 13.87
CA ALA A 54 -5.21 9.97 15.27
C ALA A 54 -4.18 10.66 16.19
N GLN A 55 -3.06 11.14 15.65
CA GLN A 55 -2.04 11.87 16.41
C GLN A 55 -2.48 13.32 16.73
N GLN A 56 -3.49 13.83 16.04
CA GLN A 56 -3.95 15.21 16.11
C GLN A 56 -5.22 15.33 16.96
N THR A 57 -5.14 14.88 18.22
CA THR A 57 -6.29 14.83 19.14
C THR A 57 -7.03 16.16 19.26
N HIS A 58 -6.31 17.28 19.33
CA HIS A 58 -6.89 18.62 19.38
C HIS A 58 -7.83 18.95 18.19
N SER A 59 -7.63 18.31 17.03
CA SER A 59 -8.42 18.56 15.82
C SER A 59 -9.79 17.88 15.82
N TYR A 60 -10.01 16.90 16.71
CA TYR A 60 -11.25 16.12 16.70
C TYR A 60 -11.86 15.88 18.08
N LEU A 61 -11.16 16.15 19.19
CA LEU A 61 -11.69 15.91 20.54
C LEU A 61 -12.99 16.68 20.82
N GLU A 62 -13.10 17.94 20.38
CA GLU A 62 -14.33 18.72 20.57
C GLU A 62 -15.53 18.09 19.86
N LEU A 63 -15.32 17.42 18.72
CA LEU A 63 -16.38 16.70 18.00
C LEU A 63 -16.90 15.48 18.78
N LEU A 64 -16.11 14.96 19.73
CA LEU A 64 -16.44 13.75 20.48
C LEU A 64 -16.97 14.02 21.89
N LYS A 65 -16.84 15.26 22.40
CA LYS A 65 -17.25 15.58 23.78
C LYS A 65 -18.76 15.47 23.95
N ASN A 66 -19.18 14.86 25.06
CA ASN A 66 -20.59 14.65 25.41
C ASN A 66 -21.38 13.86 24.35
N LYS A 67 -20.68 13.09 23.51
CA LYS A 67 -21.26 12.22 22.49
C LYS A 67 -21.01 10.75 22.85
N ASN A 68 -21.92 9.88 22.46
CA ASN A 68 -21.75 8.45 22.54
C ASN A 68 -21.07 7.93 21.26
N ILE A 69 -19.80 7.53 21.38
CA ILE A 69 -18.95 7.20 20.24
C ILE A 69 -18.89 5.69 20.02
N ALA A 70 -19.03 5.26 18.76
CA ALA A 70 -18.54 3.95 18.32
C ALA A 70 -17.24 4.12 17.53
N ILE A 71 -16.31 3.18 17.67
CA ILE A 71 -15.00 3.26 17.02
C ILE A 71 -14.75 2.04 16.14
N VAL A 72 -14.38 2.27 14.88
CA VAL A 72 -13.91 1.23 13.96
C VAL A 72 -12.39 1.22 14.02
N ALA A 73 -11.82 0.16 14.60
CA ALA A 73 -10.40 0.10 14.93
C ALA A 73 -9.85 -1.32 14.86
N ASN A 74 -8.52 -1.41 14.71
CA ASN A 74 -7.73 -2.64 14.80
C ASN A 74 -6.40 -2.35 15.51
N GLN A 75 -5.46 -3.29 15.47
CA GLN A 75 -4.16 -3.14 16.13
C GLN A 75 -3.31 -1.95 15.65
N THR A 76 -3.63 -1.39 14.48
CA THR A 76 -2.92 -0.25 13.89
C THR A 76 -3.44 1.10 14.39
N SER A 77 -4.59 1.10 15.07
CA SER A 77 -5.29 2.29 15.57
C SER A 77 -4.61 2.85 16.82
N VAL A 78 -3.40 3.36 16.65
CA VAL A 78 -2.55 3.84 17.76
C VAL A 78 -2.16 5.30 17.59
N ILE A 79 -1.86 5.92 18.74
CA ILE A 79 -1.24 7.24 18.88
C ILE A 79 0.18 7.01 19.41
N PHE A 80 1.19 7.49 18.68
CA PHE A 80 2.60 7.37 19.06
C PHE A 80 2.97 8.40 20.12
N LYS A 81 3.89 8.06 21.03
CA LYS A 81 4.36 8.93 22.11
C LYS A 81 5.72 9.49 21.78
N ASN A 82 5.93 10.77 22.08
CA ASN A 82 7.23 11.45 21.91
C ASN A 82 7.85 11.27 20.51
N ASP A 83 7.00 11.22 19.47
CA ASP A 83 7.38 10.93 18.08
C ASP A 83 8.21 9.64 17.91
N SER A 84 8.05 8.66 18.82
CA SER A 84 8.72 7.36 18.79
C SER A 84 7.78 6.27 18.30
N ILE A 85 8.24 5.53 17.28
CA ILE A 85 7.53 4.39 16.69
C ILE A 85 7.39 3.21 17.68
N ASN A 86 8.29 3.12 18.65
CA ASN A 86 8.38 2.01 19.61
C ASN A 86 7.48 2.22 20.84
N SER A 87 6.88 3.40 20.99
CA SER A 87 6.01 3.72 22.13
C SER A 87 4.70 4.29 21.61
N HIS A 88 3.61 3.57 21.86
CA HIS A 88 2.29 4.01 21.43
C HIS A 88 1.22 3.62 22.45
N THR A 89 0.04 4.22 22.31
CA THR A 89 -1.16 3.83 23.03
C THR A 89 -2.29 3.71 22.04
N HIS A 90 -3.13 2.68 22.21
CA HIS A 90 -4.26 2.48 21.33
C HIS A 90 -5.22 3.68 21.41
N LEU A 91 -5.85 4.06 20.30
CA LEU A 91 -6.76 5.20 20.19
C LEU A 91 -7.88 5.11 21.23
N VAL A 92 -8.58 3.98 21.30
CA VAL A 92 -9.61 3.69 22.31
C VAL A 92 -9.12 3.95 23.74
N ASP A 93 -7.94 3.44 24.11
CA ASP A 93 -7.40 3.63 25.47
C ASP A 93 -7.10 5.12 25.74
N SER A 94 -6.62 5.82 24.72
CA SER A 94 -6.31 7.26 24.82
C SER A 94 -7.59 8.08 25.00
N LEU A 95 -8.64 7.80 24.22
CA LEU A 95 -9.91 8.52 24.30
C LEU A 95 -10.65 8.25 25.61
N LEU A 96 -10.63 7.01 26.12
CA LEU A 96 -11.16 6.72 27.46
C LEU A 96 -10.42 7.49 28.56
N SER A 97 -9.09 7.58 28.48
CA SER A 97 -8.29 8.38 29.44
C SER A 97 -8.62 9.88 29.40
N LEU A 98 -9.09 10.36 28.24
CA LEU A 98 -9.57 11.73 28.02
C LEU A 98 -11.06 11.90 28.32
N LYS A 99 -11.69 10.90 28.96
CA LYS A 99 -13.10 10.91 29.38
C LYS A 99 -14.09 11.04 28.20
N ILE A 100 -13.72 10.57 27.03
CA ILE A 100 -14.66 10.40 25.91
C ILE A 100 -15.51 9.15 26.15
N THR A 101 -16.83 9.29 26.00
CA THR A 101 -17.78 8.17 26.13
C THR A 101 -17.71 7.29 24.89
N ILE A 102 -17.19 6.08 25.04
CA ILE A 102 -17.16 5.06 23.99
C ILE A 102 -18.11 3.96 24.41
N SER A 103 -19.09 3.61 23.58
CA SER A 103 -20.03 2.53 23.90
C SER A 103 -19.63 1.18 23.32
N LYS A 104 -18.99 1.18 22.14
CA LYS A 104 -18.65 -0.05 21.43
C LYS A 104 -17.53 0.15 20.41
N VAL A 105 -16.89 -0.96 20.06
CA VAL A 105 -15.85 -1.04 19.04
C VAL A 105 -16.31 -1.99 17.93
N PHE A 106 -16.06 -1.62 16.69
CA PHE A 106 -16.18 -2.48 15.54
C PHE A 106 -14.79 -2.88 15.04
N ALA A 107 -14.55 -4.17 14.82
CA ALA A 107 -13.25 -4.69 14.40
C ALA A 107 -13.37 -5.51 13.10
N PRO A 108 -12.50 -5.29 12.10
CA PRO A 108 -12.51 -6.05 10.85
C PRO A 108 -11.82 -7.43 11.00
N GLU A 109 -11.41 -8.02 9.86
CA GLU A 109 -10.91 -9.39 9.66
C GLU A 109 -9.73 -9.86 10.54
N HIS A 110 -8.95 -8.96 11.15
CA HIS A 110 -7.78 -9.29 12.01
C HIS A 110 -7.96 -8.88 13.47
N GLY A 111 -9.16 -8.44 13.82
CA GLY A 111 -9.56 -8.10 15.18
C GLY A 111 -8.98 -6.79 15.71
N PHE A 112 -9.31 -6.51 16.97
CA PHE A 112 -9.09 -5.21 17.60
C PHE A 112 -7.67 -5.02 18.14
N ARG A 113 -7.11 -6.04 18.82
CA ARG A 113 -5.78 -5.96 19.47
C ARG A 113 -4.71 -6.80 18.77
N GLY A 114 -4.98 -7.27 17.54
CA GLY A 114 -3.99 -8.00 16.71
C GLY A 114 -3.64 -9.40 17.21
N LYS A 115 -4.50 -9.99 18.06
CA LYS A 115 -4.34 -11.34 18.63
C LYS A 115 -5.23 -12.40 17.97
N ALA A 116 -6.05 -12.03 17.00
CA ALA A 116 -6.96 -12.93 16.27
C ALA A 116 -6.38 -13.33 14.91
N ASP A 117 -6.57 -14.57 14.49
CA ASP A 117 -6.12 -15.10 13.18
C ASP A 117 -6.96 -14.54 12.02
N ALA A 118 -6.44 -14.61 10.79
CA ALA A 118 -7.16 -14.23 9.58
C ALA A 118 -8.34 -15.18 9.33
N GLY A 119 -9.56 -14.63 9.35
CA GLY A 119 -10.77 -15.38 9.04
C GLY A 119 -11.32 -16.23 10.20
N GLU A 120 -10.72 -16.17 11.39
CA GLU A 120 -11.41 -16.65 12.58
C GLU A 120 -12.66 -15.80 12.84
N HIS A 121 -13.78 -16.48 13.10
CA HIS A 121 -14.98 -15.82 13.58
C HIS A 121 -14.64 -15.17 14.92
N ILE A 122 -14.34 -13.87 14.89
CA ILE A 122 -14.30 -13.04 16.08
C ILE A 122 -15.74 -12.95 16.56
N LEU A 123 -16.13 -13.89 17.42
CA LEU A 123 -17.39 -13.78 18.15
C LEU A 123 -17.38 -12.45 18.91
N ASP A 124 -18.56 -11.86 19.08
CA ASP A 124 -18.72 -10.65 19.87
C ASP A 124 -18.01 -10.83 21.21
N GLN A 125 -17.06 -9.95 21.47
CA GLN A 125 -16.12 -10.07 22.57
C GLN A 125 -16.17 -8.83 23.43
N LYS A 126 -15.70 -8.93 24.67
CA LYS A 126 -15.39 -7.75 25.48
C LYS A 126 -13.89 -7.54 25.47
N ASP A 127 -13.46 -6.30 25.26
CA ASP A 127 -12.05 -5.92 25.43
C ASP A 127 -11.67 -6.13 26.89
N LYS A 128 -10.72 -7.04 27.16
CA LYS A 128 -10.34 -7.39 28.55
C LYS A 128 -9.83 -6.21 29.37
N LYS A 129 -9.26 -5.19 28.70
CA LYS A 129 -8.69 -4.01 29.34
C LYS A 129 -9.74 -2.95 29.69
N THR A 130 -10.65 -2.67 28.75
CA THR A 130 -11.61 -1.56 28.87
C THR A 130 -13.03 -2.00 29.22
N GLY A 131 -13.35 -3.29 29.08
CA GLY A 131 -14.70 -3.83 29.24
C GLY A 131 -15.65 -3.55 28.08
N LEU A 132 -15.20 -2.78 27.07
CA LEU A 132 -16.02 -2.39 25.93
C LEU A 132 -16.42 -3.59 25.07
N PRO A 133 -17.67 -3.65 24.58
CA PRO A 133 -18.06 -4.65 23.59
C PRO A 133 -17.36 -4.38 22.25
N ILE A 134 -16.91 -5.46 21.61
CA ILE A 134 -16.27 -5.52 20.32
C ILE A 134 -17.15 -6.38 19.41
N PHE A 135 -17.60 -5.78 18.30
CA PHE A 135 -18.40 -6.45 17.27
C PHE A 135 -17.55 -6.68 16.02
N SER A 136 -17.62 -7.88 15.44
CA SER A 136 -16.88 -8.20 14.22
C SER A 136 -17.59 -7.68 12.96
N LEU A 137 -16.84 -6.97 12.11
CA LEU A 137 -17.25 -6.55 10.76
C LEU A 137 -16.70 -7.48 9.68
N TYR A 138 -16.80 -8.79 9.91
CA TYR A 138 -16.31 -9.81 8.99
C TYR A 138 -17.29 -10.96 8.79
N GLY A 139 -17.01 -11.82 7.81
CA GLY A 139 -17.86 -12.98 7.50
C GLY A 139 -19.27 -12.56 7.06
N LYS A 140 -20.29 -12.95 7.82
CA LYS A 140 -21.69 -12.60 7.53
C LYS A 140 -22.07 -11.18 7.97
N ASN A 141 -21.27 -10.55 8.85
CA ASN A 141 -21.61 -9.29 9.53
C ASN A 141 -20.76 -8.11 9.03
N LYS A 142 -20.54 -7.97 7.72
CA LYS A 142 -19.61 -6.95 7.16
C LYS A 142 -20.09 -5.50 7.32
N LYS A 143 -21.41 -5.31 7.48
CA LYS A 143 -22.07 -4.03 7.71
C LYS A 143 -22.72 -4.09 9.10
N PRO A 144 -22.52 -3.10 9.99
CA PRO A 144 -23.22 -3.07 11.27
C PRO A 144 -24.73 -2.96 11.03
N SER A 145 -25.52 -3.64 11.85
CA SER A 145 -26.98 -3.50 11.81
C SER A 145 -27.44 -2.21 12.50
N ASP A 146 -28.64 -1.74 12.17
CA ASP A 146 -29.24 -0.55 12.78
C ASP A 146 -29.29 -0.68 14.32
N LYS A 147 -29.61 -1.87 14.83
CA LYS A 147 -29.58 -2.17 16.28
C LYS A 147 -28.21 -1.96 16.90
N LEU A 148 -27.11 -2.26 16.19
CA LEU A 148 -25.76 -2.00 16.68
C LEU A 148 -25.40 -0.52 16.64
N LEU A 149 -26.09 0.28 15.84
CA LEU A 149 -25.90 1.73 15.73
C LEU A 149 -26.84 2.54 16.63
N GLU A 150 -27.83 1.91 17.26
CA GLU A 150 -28.76 2.58 18.18
C GLU A 150 -28.03 3.32 19.30
N GLY A 151 -28.42 4.58 19.51
CA GLY A 151 -27.87 5.49 20.52
C GLY A 151 -26.45 5.97 20.24
N ILE A 152 -25.87 5.70 19.07
CA ILE A 152 -24.56 6.22 18.66
C ILE A 152 -24.73 7.61 18.06
N ASP A 153 -23.96 8.58 18.55
CA ASP A 153 -23.96 9.94 18.02
C ASP A 153 -22.96 10.11 16.87
N HIS A 154 -21.79 9.46 16.95
CA HIS A 154 -20.76 9.53 15.91
C HIS A 154 -20.01 8.19 15.80
N VAL A 155 -19.57 7.88 14.58
CA VAL A 155 -18.64 6.77 14.33
C VAL A 155 -17.27 7.32 13.96
N LEU A 156 -16.24 6.95 14.73
CA LEU A 156 -14.85 7.28 14.46
C LEU A 156 -14.17 6.10 13.75
N PHE A 157 -13.62 6.32 12.56
CA PHE A 157 -12.92 5.31 11.77
C PHE A 157 -11.42 5.58 11.78
N ASP A 158 -10.61 4.64 12.27
CA ASP A 158 -9.16 4.76 12.31
C ASP A 158 -8.49 3.42 12.02
N ILE A 159 -8.08 3.15 10.79
CA ILE A 159 -7.39 1.91 10.41
C ILE A 159 -6.33 2.19 9.34
N GLN A 160 -5.14 1.61 9.50
CA GLN A 160 -4.07 1.68 8.50
C GLN A 160 -4.36 0.75 7.31
N ASP A 161 -4.55 1.35 6.15
CA ASP A 161 -4.67 0.67 4.85
C ASP A 161 -3.31 0.56 4.12
N VAL A 162 -3.26 -0.11 2.97
CA VAL A 162 -2.05 -0.32 2.16
C VAL A 162 -2.15 0.17 0.71
N GLY A 163 -3.26 0.78 0.30
CA GLY A 163 -3.41 1.42 -1.01
C GLY A 163 -3.81 0.49 -2.16
N VAL A 164 -4.41 -0.67 -1.85
CA VAL A 164 -4.70 -1.72 -2.83
C VAL A 164 -6.16 -2.14 -2.74
N ARG A 165 -6.87 -2.20 -3.87
CA ARG A 165 -8.33 -2.37 -3.93
C ARG A 165 -8.84 -3.62 -3.21
N PHE A 166 -8.10 -4.72 -3.26
CA PHE A 166 -8.47 -5.97 -2.62
C PHE A 166 -8.01 -6.10 -1.16
N TYR A 167 -7.41 -5.04 -0.59
CA TYR A 167 -7.25 -4.91 0.85
C TYR A 167 -8.54 -4.34 1.45
N THR A 168 -9.22 -5.12 2.29
CA THR A 168 -10.67 -4.98 2.52
C THR A 168 -11.08 -3.86 3.49
N TYR A 169 -10.15 -3.07 4.03
CA TYR A 169 -10.49 -2.00 4.97
C TYR A 169 -11.25 -0.84 4.31
N ILE A 170 -10.99 -0.54 3.03
CA ILE A 170 -11.83 0.40 2.26
C ILE A 170 -13.25 -0.14 2.02
N SER A 171 -13.44 -1.46 2.00
CA SER A 171 -14.76 -2.09 1.91
C SER A 171 -15.49 -2.03 3.26
N THR A 172 -14.77 -2.21 4.38
CA THR A 172 -15.31 -1.95 5.72
C THR A 172 -15.72 -0.49 5.86
N LEU A 173 -14.89 0.45 5.40
CA LEU A 173 -15.23 1.88 5.39
C LEU A 173 -16.52 2.15 4.61
N HIS A 174 -16.67 1.58 3.41
CA HIS A 174 -17.90 1.70 2.63
C HIS A 174 -19.14 1.28 3.44
N TYR A 175 -19.10 0.10 4.07
CA TYR A 175 -20.25 -0.39 4.82
C TYR A 175 -20.55 0.44 6.08
N ILE A 176 -19.52 0.96 6.75
CA ILE A 176 -19.67 1.89 7.86
C ILE A 176 -20.36 3.17 7.37
N MET A 177 -19.83 3.80 6.32
CA MET A 177 -20.41 5.01 5.75
C MET A 177 -21.85 4.80 5.30
N GLU A 178 -22.15 3.67 4.65
CA GLU A 178 -23.51 3.34 4.22
C GLU A 178 -24.47 3.17 5.41
N ALA A 179 -24.09 2.37 6.41
CA ALA A 179 -24.94 2.15 7.58
C ALA A 179 -25.16 3.44 8.40
N CYS A 180 -24.12 4.26 8.52
CA CYS A 180 -24.21 5.53 9.23
C CYS A 180 -25.06 6.55 8.45
N ALA A 181 -24.92 6.63 7.14
CA ALA A 181 -25.77 7.48 6.29
C ALA A 181 -27.25 7.08 6.39
N GLU A 182 -27.56 5.78 6.38
CA GLU A 182 -28.93 5.27 6.54
C GLU A 182 -29.55 5.61 7.91
N ASN A 183 -28.71 5.79 8.94
CA ASN A 183 -29.12 6.08 10.31
C ASN A 183 -28.89 7.56 10.73
N ASN A 184 -28.49 8.44 9.80
CA ASN A 184 -28.13 9.84 10.06
C ASN A 184 -27.05 10.03 11.15
N ILE A 185 -26.07 9.12 11.19
CA ILE A 185 -24.94 9.18 12.12
C ILE A 185 -23.72 9.75 11.38
N PRO A 186 -23.11 10.85 11.83
CA PRO A 186 -21.89 11.35 11.21
C PRO A 186 -20.69 10.41 11.41
N VAL A 187 -19.84 10.33 10.39
CA VAL A 187 -18.60 9.55 10.40
C VAL A 187 -17.40 10.49 10.40
N ILE A 188 -16.46 10.23 11.29
CA ILE A 188 -15.18 10.93 11.35
C ILE A 188 -14.08 9.94 10.95
N VAL A 189 -13.38 10.19 9.86
CA VAL A 189 -12.24 9.38 9.42
C VAL A 189 -10.95 10.03 9.88
N LEU A 190 -10.18 9.34 10.72
CA LEU A 190 -8.82 9.71 11.07
C LEU A 190 -7.89 9.21 9.97
N ASP A 191 -7.48 10.10 9.08
CA ASP A 191 -6.76 9.68 7.89
C ASP A 191 -5.36 9.15 8.22
N ARG A 192 -4.85 8.26 7.37
CA ARG A 192 -3.54 7.63 7.51
C ARG A 192 -2.79 7.64 6.17
N PRO A 193 -1.44 7.73 6.19
CA PRO A 193 -0.66 7.66 4.96
C PRO A 193 -0.93 6.37 4.19
N ASN A 194 -0.94 6.45 2.86
CA ASN A 194 -0.99 5.27 2.00
C ASN A 194 0.43 4.91 1.54
N PRO A 195 0.96 3.71 1.88
CA PRO A 195 2.32 3.30 1.52
C PRO A 195 2.51 3.08 0.00
N ASN A 196 1.44 2.85 -0.76
CA ASN A 196 1.42 2.71 -2.22
C ASN A 196 0.87 3.95 -2.94
N ARG A 197 0.83 5.14 -2.30
CA ARG A 197 0.20 6.34 -2.88
C ARG A 197 0.88 6.88 -4.14
N HIS A 198 2.16 6.59 -4.33
CA HIS A 198 3.02 7.19 -5.35
C HIS A 198 2.63 6.88 -6.79
N TYR A 199 1.83 5.84 -7.02
CA TYR A 199 1.38 5.46 -8.35
C TYR A 199 -0.10 5.07 -8.35
N VAL A 200 -0.69 5.07 -9.55
CA VAL A 200 -2.07 4.68 -9.82
C VAL A 200 -2.05 3.77 -11.02
N ASP A 201 -2.40 2.49 -10.86
CA ASP A 201 -2.26 1.52 -11.94
C ASP A 201 -3.09 0.24 -11.74
N GLY A 202 -3.18 -0.56 -12.81
CA GLY A 202 -3.92 -1.81 -12.89
C GLY A 202 -5.34 -1.66 -13.44
N PRO A 203 -6.02 -2.79 -13.73
CA PRO A 203 -7.38 -2.77 -14.26
C PRO A 203 -8.36 -2.05 -13.31
N VAL A 204 -9.17 -1.15 -13.86
CA VAL A 204 -10.29 -0.53 -13.15
C VAL A 204 -11.42 -1.55 -13.00
N LEU A 205 -11.92 -1.72 -11.78
CA LEU A 205 -12.95 -2.71 -11.44
C LEU A 205 -14.18 -2.60 -12.36
N ASP A 206 -14.54 -3.71 -12.99
CA ASP A 206 -15.86 -3.91 -13.59
C ASP A 206 -16.91 -4.09 -12.49
N LYS A 207 -17.99 -3.31 -12.51
CA LYS A 207 -19.06 -3.37 -11.52
C LYS A 207 -19.71 -4.77 -11.42
N LYS A 208 -19.65 -5.59 -12.48
CA LYS A 208 -20.12 -6.99 -12.45
C LYS A 208 -19.27 -7.88 -11.54
N LEU A 209 -18.07 -7.44 -11.17
CA LEU A 209 -17.15 -8.14 -10.27
C LEU A 209 -17.14 -7.54 -8.85
N THR A 210 -18.06 -6.61 -8.56
CA THR A 210 -18.20 -6.01 -7.23
C THR A 210 -18.35 -7.09 -6.16
N SER A 211 -17.51 -7.02 -5.14
CA SER A 211 -17.49 -7.91 -3.99
C SER A 211 -16.72 -7.26 -2.84
N PHE A 212 -16.60 -7.95 -1.70
CA PHE A 212 -15.88 -7.38 -0.55
C PHE A 212 -14.39 -7.08 -0.82
N VAL A 213 -13.77 -7.71 -1.82
CA VAL A 213 -12.38 -7.40 -2.26
C VAL A 213 -12.32 -6.38 -3.41
N GLY A 214 -13.42 -5.68 -3.67
CA GLY A 214 -13.49 -4.62 -4.67
C GLY A 214 -14.91 -4.10 -4.78
N MET A 215 -15.20 -2.99 -4.09
CA MET A 215 -16.55 -2.43 -4.04
C MET A 215 -16.81 -1.41 -5.16
N HIS A 216 -15.78 -0.66 -5.55
CA HIS A 216 -15.91 0.55 -6.37
C HIS A 216 -15.11 0.47 -7.67
N PRO A 217 -15.50 1.22 -8.72
CA PRO A 217 -14.81 1.26 -10.02
C PRO A 217 -13.47 2.01 -9.94
N VAL A 218 -12.55 1.52 -9.12
CA VAL A 218 -11.19 2.02 -8.92
C VAL A 218 -10.17 0.99 -9.46
N PRO A 219 -8.97 1.42 -9.87
CA PRO A 219 -7.91 0.51 -10.28
C PRO A 219 -7.36 -0.32 -9.11
N THR A 220 -6.53 -1.33 -9.41
CA THR A 220 -5.89 -2.18 -8.39
C THR A 220 -5.13 -1.35 -7.37
N VAL A 221 -4.30 -0.42 -7.83
CA VAL A 221 -3.62 0.57 -6.99
C VAL A 221 -4.23 1.93 -7.27
N TYR A 222 -4.96 2.44 -6.29
CA TYR A 222 -5.85 3.59 -6.47
C TYR A 222 -5.21 4.92 -6.05
N GLY A 223 -4.09 4.88 -5.32
CA GLY A 223 -3.26 6.05 -5.02
C GLY A 223 -3.98 7.15 -4.22
N LEU A 224 -4.86 6.80 -3.28
CA LEU A 224 -5.50 7.74 -2.35
C LEU A 224 -5.22 7.30 -0.91
N THR A 225 -5.19 8.21 0.04
CA THR A 225 -5.33 7.83 1.46
C THR A 225 -6.75 7.32 1.73
N ILE A 226 -6.98 6.74 2.90
CA ILE A 226 -8.31 6.23 3.26
C ILE A 226 -9.33 7.36 3.44
N GLY A 227 -8.90 8.54 3.91
CA GLY A 227 -9.72 9.75 3.99
C GLY A 227 -10.05 10.35 2.62
N GLU A 228 -9.07 10.45 1.71
CA GLU A 228 -9.31 10.84 0.31
C GLU A 228 -10.29 9.85 -0.37
N TYR A 229 -10.15 8.56 -0.09
CA TYR A 229 -11.06 7.51 -0.59
C TYR A 229 -12.47 7.64 0.00
N ALA A 230 -12.61 7.97 1.29
CA ALA A 230 -13.91 8.24 1.93
C ALA A 230 -14.64 9.40 1.24
N ASN A 231 -13.93 10.50 1.00
CA ASN A 231 -14.49 11.64 0.25
C ASN A 231 -14.92 11.23 -1.17
N MET A 232 -14.15 10.37 -1.84
CA MET A 232 -14.50 9.85 -3.16
C MET A 232 -15.74 8.96 -3.13
N ILE A 233 -15.89 8.06 -2.14
CA ILE A 233 -17.12 7.26 -1.94
C ILE A 233 -18.34 8.17 -1.86
N ASN A 234 -18.23 9.23 -1.05
CA ASN A 234 -19.33 10.14 -0.78
C ASN A 234 -19.65 11.05 -1.97
N GLY A 235 -18.63 11.63 -2.60
CA GLY A 235 -18.78 12.58 -3.71
C GLY A 235 -19.24 11.92 -5.00
N GLU A 236 -18.80 10.69 -5.27
CA GLU A 236 -19.24 9.91 -6.44
C GLU A 236 -20.56 9.16 -6.19
N LYS A 237 -21.18 9.35 -5.02
CA LYS A 237 -22.46 8.75 -4.62
C LYS A 237 -22.47 7.23 -4.76
N TRP A 238 -21.40 6.58 -4.27
CA TRP A 238 -21.24 5.12 -4.38
C TRP A 238 -21.97 4.31 -3.31
N LEU A 239 -22.48 4.96 -2.26
CA LEU A 239 -23.35 4.30 -1.28
C LEU A 239 -24.69 3.95 -1.92
N LYS A 240 -25.38 2.95 -1.37
CA LYS A 240 -26.69 2.51 -1.86
C LYS A 240 -27.67 3.68 -2.00
N ASN A 241 -28.44 3.65 -3.10
CA ASN A 241 -29.39 4.70 -3.48
C ASN A 241 -28.77 6.10 -3.67
N GLY A 242 -27.44 6.21 -3.73
CA GLY A 242 -26.73 7.48 -3.85
C GLY A 242 -26.82 8.35 -2.59
N ILE A 243 -27.12 7.75 -1.43
CA ILE A 243 -27.10 8.46 -0.15
C ILE A 243 -25.68 8.96 0.14
N GLN A 244 -25.57 10.04 0.90
CA GLN A 244 -24.30 10.61 1.31
C GLN A 244 -24.22 10.57 2.83
N CYS A 245 -23.04 10.20 3.32
CA CYS A 245 -22.73 10.23 4.75
C CYS A 245 -22.35 11.66 5.15
N ASP A 246 -22.80 12.11 6.32
CA ASP A 246 -22.16 13.27 6.96
C ASP A 246 -20.75 12.84 7.36
N LEU A 247 -19.75 13.35 6.65
CA LEU A 247 -18.37 12.85 6.67
C LEU A 247 -17.42 13.98 7.01
N THR A 248 -16.66 13.80 8.09
CA THR A 248 -15.51 14.63 8.43
C THR A 248 -14.24 13.80 8.27
N VAL A 249 -13.23 14.33 7.58
CA VAL A 249 -11.91 13.71 7.47
C VAL A 249 -10.90 14.57 8.23
N ILE A 250 -10.18 13.96 9.18
CA ILE A 250 -9.03 14.58 9.84
C ILE A 250 -7.78 14.22 9.03
N PRO A 251 -7.20 15.16 8.26
CA PRO A 251 -6.11 14.85 7.35
C PRO A 251 -4.82 14.49 8.10
N VAL A 252 -3.91 13.83 7.42
CA VAL A 252 -2.55 13.57 7.90
C VAL A 252 -1.75 14.87 7.88
N ALA A 253 -1.20 15.28 9.01
CA ALA A 253 -0.28 16.42 9.06
C ALA A 253 1.13 16.02 8.59
N ASN A 254 1.82 16.97 7.94
CA ASN A 254 3.18 16.81 7.40
C ASN A 254 3.30 15.70 6.33
N TYR A 255 2.24 15.49 5.54
CA TYR A 255 2.19 14.47 4.49
C TYR A 255 1.93 15.11 3.12
N SER A 256 2.70 14.70 2.12
CA SER A 256 2.54 15.13 0.73
C SER A 256 2.40 13.94 -0.20
N ALA A 257 2.13 14.21 -1.48
CA ALA A 257 2.06 13.15 -2.47
C ALA A 257 3.37 12.42 -2.74
N SER A 258 4.51 13.02 -2.39
CA SER A 258 5.85 12.42 -2.55
C SER A 258 6.33 11.70 -1.29
N SER A 259 5.64 11.84 -0.16
CA SER A 259 6.01 11.20 1.10
C SER A 259 5.99 9.67 0.98
N ARG A 260 7.14 9.05 1.29
CA ARG A 260 7.24 7.62 1.58
C ARG A 260 6.83 7.38 3.03
N TYR A 261 6.14 6.27 3.29
CA TYR A 261 5.71 5.92 4.63
C TYR A 261 5.89 4.42 4.87
N SER A 262 6.79 4.10 5.79
CA SER A 262 7.01 2.75 6.31
C SER A 262 6.00 2.49 7.42
N LEU A 263 5.33 1.34 7.40
CA LEU A 263 4.29 1.07 8.38
C LEU A 263 4.89 0.70 9.74
N PRO A 264 4.56 1.43 10.81
CA PRO A 264 5.11 1.17 12.14
C PRO A 264 4.59 -0.12 12.78
N ILE A 265 3.39 -0.53 12.37
CA ILE A 265 2.70 -1.73 12.85
C ILE A 265 2.22 -2.47 11.62
N LYS A 266 2.49 -3.78 11.55
CA LYS A 266 2.03 -4.61 10.44
C LYS A 266 0.50 -4.51 10.29
N PRO A 267 -0.01 -4.21 9.09
CA PRO A 267 -1.44 -4.00 8.89
C PRO A 267 -2.21 -5.33 8.90
N SER A 268 -1.54 -6.44 8.57
CA SER A 268 -2.06 -7.81 8.71
C SER A 268 -0.92 -8.79 9.06
N PRO A 269 -1.25 -10.02 9.50
CA PRO A 269 -0.25 -11.07 9.67
C PRO A 269 0.54 -11.42 8.40
N ASN A 270 -0.05 -11.18 7.21
CA ASN A 270 0.53 -11.58 5.93
C ASN A 270 1.21 -10.44 5.17
N LEU A 271 1.21 -9.22 5.71
CA LEU A 271 2.01 -8.09 5.22
C LEU A 271 3.02 -7.72 6.31
N PRO A 272 4.06 -8.56 6.55
CA PRO A 272 4.93 -8.41 7.70
C PRO A 272 5.90 -7.23 7.62
N ASN A 273 6.14 -6.67 6.43
CA ASN A 273 7.14 -5.63 6.20
C ASN A 273 6.85 -4.81 4.92
N ASP A 274 7.62 -3.74 4.71
CA ASP A 274 7.50 -2.84 3.56
C ASP A 274 7.70 -3.55 2.21
N GLN A 275 8.58 -4.55 2.14
CA GLN A 275 8.81 -5.31 0.91
C GLN A 275 7.55 -6.08 0.49
N SER A 276 6.89 -6.72 1.46
CA SER A 276 5.61 -7.40 1.26
C SER A 276 4.53 -6.42 0.79
N ILE A 277 4.43 -5.24 1.43
CA ILE A 277 3.48 -4.18 1.05
C ILE A 277 3.72 -3.67 -0.38
N ASN A 278 4.99 -3.48 -0.75
CA ASN A 278 5.41 -3.05 -2.09
C ASN A 278 5.03 -4.07 -3.18
N LEU A 279 5.21 -5.36 -2.91
CA LEU A 279 4.94 -6.44 -3.87
C LEU A 279 3.49 -6.93 -3.85
N TYR A 280 2.74 -6.66 -2.78
CA TYR A 280 1.37 -7.10 -2.57
C TYR A 280 0.42 -6.80 -3.74
N PRO A 281 0.41 -5.58 -4.34
CA PRO A 281 -0.43 -5.30 -5.51
C PRO A 281 -0.31 -6.38 -6.59
N SER A 282 0.92 -6.76 -6.93
CA SER A 282 1.20 -7.68 -8.04
C SER A 282 1.09 -9.15 -7.63
N LEU A 283 1.60 -9.52 -6.45
CA LEU A 283 1.67 -10.92 -6.01
C LEU A 283 0.36 -11.45 -5.44
N CYS A 284 -0.54 -10.58 -4.95
CA CYS A 284 -1.83 -11.04 -4.43
C CYS A 284 -2.73 -11.67 -5.50
N LEU A 285 -2.51 -11.35 -6.78
CA LEU A 285 -3.17 -12.06 -7.89
C LEU A 285 -2.97 -13.59 -7.83
N PHE A 286 -1.88 -14.09 -7.24
CA PHE A 286 -1.65 -15.52 -7.11
C PHE A 286 -2.65 -16.23 -6.18
N GLU A 287 -3.37 -15.50 -5.32
CA GLU A 287 -4.50 -16.07 -4.59
C GLU A 287 -5.62 -16.57 -5.54
N GLY A 288 -5.74 -15.93 -6.70
CA GLY A 288 -6.59 -16.36 -7.81
C GLY A 288 -6.03 -17.50 -8.66
N THR A 289 -4.93 -18.14 -8.26
CA THR A 289 -4.23 -19.14 -9.08
C THR A 289 -3.87 -20.43 -8.33
N THR A 290 -3.17 -21.37 -8.96
CA THR A 290 -2.55 -22.54 -8.31
C THR A 290 -1.19 -22.22 -7.65
N ILE A 291 -0.66 -21.01 -7.80
CA ILE A 291 0.66 -20.61 -7.28
C ILE A 291 0.54 -20.10 -5.84
N SER A 292 1.44 -20.53 -4.95
CA SER A 292 1.57 -19.96 -3.61
C SER A 292 2.24 -18.59 -3.70
N CYS A 293 1.73 -17.61 -2.96
CA CYS A 293 2.35 -16.30 -2.75
C CYS A 293 3.18 -16.23 -1.44
N GLY A 294 3.62 -17.38 -0.93
CA GLY A 294 4.46 -17.46 0.27
C GLY A 294 3.70 -17.50 1.59
N ARG A 295 2.37 -17.52 1.60
CA ARG A 295 1.58 -17.80 2.82
C ARG A 295 2.01 -19.12 3.44
N GLY A 296 2.08 -19.18 4.77
CA GLY A 296 2.67 -20.30 5.51
C GLY A 296 4.20 -20.30 5.57
N THR A 297 4.84 -19.18 5.24
CA THR A 297 6.27 -18.90 5.47
C THR A 297 6.41 -17.57 6.20
N GLU A 298 7.63 -17.10 6.46
CA GLU A 298 7.89 -15.73 6.97
C GLU A 298 8.16 -14.72 5.84
N GLN A 299 7.93 -15.10 4.58
CA GLN A 299 8.18 -14.31 3.38
C GLN A 299 6.91 -14.12 2.53
N GLN A 300 5.74 -13.99 3.18
CA GLN A 300 4.47 -13.77 2.50
C GLN A 300 4.53 -12.54 1.58
N PHE A 301 4.03 -12.69 0.35
CA PHE A 301 4.12 -11.72 -0.74
C PHE A 301 5.53 -11.19 -0.98
N GLN A 302 6.55 -12.00 -0.74
CA GLN A 302 7.94 -11.74 -1.13
C GLN A 302 8.51 -12.91 -1.93
N ILE A 303 7.78 -14.02 -2.01
CA ILE A 303 8.12 -15.22 -2.78
C ILE A 303 6.87 -15.69 -3.52
N TYR A 304 7.06 -16.42 -4.62
CA TYR A 304 5.97 -17.17 -5.24
C TYR A 304 6.46 -18.50 -5.79
N GLY A 305 5.59 -19.50 -5.83
CA GLY A 305 5.97 -20.82 -6.36
C GLY A 305 4.89 -21.90 -6.27
N SER A 306 5.17 -23.06 -6.86
CA SER A 306 4.31 -24.25 -6.80
C SER A 306 5.18 -25.51 -6.91
N PRO A 307 4.74 -26.66 -6.38
CA PRO A 307 5.41 -27.94 -6.62
C PRO A 307 5.50 -28.30 -8.11
N GLU A 308 4.57 -27.80 -8.91
CA GLU A 308 4.48 -28.08 -10.35
C GLU A 308 5.42 -27.20 -11.20
N LEU A 309 5.94 -26.09 -10.67
CA LEU A 309 6.82 -25.22 -11.47
C LEU A 309 8.17 -25.92 -11.74
N PRO A 310 8.71 -25.80 -12.97
CA PRO A 310 9.91 -26.51 -13.37
C PRO A 310 11.15 -26.00 -12.64
N LYS A 311 11.77 -26.86 -11.82
CA LYS A 311 12.99 -26.57 -11.03
C LYS A 311 14.12 -25.94 -11.84
N LYS A 312 14.28 -26.32 -13.12
CA LYS A 312 15.34 -25.78 -14.00
C LYS A 312 15.18 -24.26 -14.23
N LEU A 313 13.95 -23.75 -14.24
CA LEU A 313 13.64 -22.34 -14.45
C LEU A 313 13.39 -21.59 -13.15
N PHE A 314 12.93 -22.30 -12.12
CA PHE A 314 12.59 -21.77 -10.80
C PHE A 314 13.45 -22.44 -9.73
N SER A 315 14.63 -21.88 -9.47
CA SER A 315 15.65 -22.51 -8.62
C SER A 315 15.43 -22.29 -7.12
N PHE A 316 14.72 -21.22 -6.73
CA PHE A 316 14.40 -20.95 -5.33
C PHE A 316 13.35 -21.95 -4.82
N ARG A 317 13.49 -22.38 -3.57
CA ARG A 317 12.64 -23.39 -2.95
C ARG A 317 12.16 -22.96 -1.58
N PHE A 318 10.91 -23.28 -1.28
CA PHE A 318 10.30 -23.06 0.02
C PHE A 318 9.22 -24.12 0.28
N THR A 319 8.89 -24.32 1.54
CA THR A 319 7.82 -25.24 1.96
C THR A 319 6.86 -24.48 2.86
N PRO A 320 5.61 -24.23 2.42
CA PRO A 320 4.58 -23.65 3.27
C PRO A 320 4.20 -24.58 4.44
N SER A 321 4.05 -24.01 5.63
CA SER A 321 3.54 -24.67 6.83
C SER A 321 2.50 -23.78 7.54
N PRO A 322 1.54 -24.34 8.28
CA PRO A 322 0.58 -23.54 9.04
C PRO A 322 1.27 -22.55 9.97
N ASN A 323 0.82 -21.29 9.96
CA ASN A 323 1.29 -20.25 10.88
C ASN A 323 0.16 -19.25 11.19
N PHE A 324 0.44 -18.26 12.05
CA PHE A 324 -0.55 -17.24 12.45
C PHE A 324 -1.11 -16.39 11.29
N GLY A 325 -0.46 -16.39 10.11
CA GLY A 325 -0.99 -15.72 8.93
C GLY A 325 -1.79 -16.62 8.01
N SER A 326 -1.66 -17.94 8.16
CA SER A 326 -2.30 -18.91 7.28
C SER A 326 -2.33 -20.28 7.94
N LYS A 327 -3.49 -20.65 8.51
CA LYS A 327 -3.73 -21.97 9.08
C LYS A 327 -3.72 -23.11 8.04
N TYR A 328 -4.15 -22.81 6.81
CA TYR A 328 -4.22 -23.75 5.70
C TYR A 328 -3.54 -23.16 4.45
N PRO A 329 -2.21 -23.06 4.42
CA PRO A 329 -1.50 -22.44 3.32
C PRO A 329 -1.56 -23.32 2.06
N LYS A 330 -1.57 -22.67 0.89
CA LYS A 330 -1.50 -23.39 -0.39
C LYS A 330 -0.19 -24.17 -0.48
N HIS A 331 -0.28 -25.44 -0.85
CA HIS A 331 0.84 -26.39 -0.93
C HIS A 331 1.49 -26.68 0.42
N GLU A 332 0.69 -26.71 1.50
CA GLU A 332 1.12 -27.13 2.83
C GLU A 332 1.96 -28.42 2.79
N GLY A 333 3.15 -28.38 3.40
CA GLY A 333 4.09 -29.50 3.50
C GLY A 333 4.78 -29.87 2.18
N LYS A 334 4.46 -29.23 1.06
CA LYS A 334 5.04 -29.55 -0.26
C LYS A 334 6.14 -28.57 -0.65
N HIS A 335 7.23 -29.10 -1.19
CA HIS A 335 8.29 -28.26 -1.77
C HIS A 335 7.79 -27.51 -3.00
N CYS A 336 7.81 -26.18 -2.93
CA CYS A 336 7.49 -25.30 -4.03
C CYS A 336 8.78 -24.84 -4.71
N ASN A 337 8.84 -24.93 -6.05
CA ASN A 337 9.87 -24.25 -6.84
C ASN A 337 9.32 -22.87 -7.24
N GLY A 338 10.17 -21.84 -7.18
CA GLY A 338 9.71 -20.47 -7.33
C GLY A 338 10.81 -19.43 -7.52
N GLU A 339 10.47 -18.19 -7.18
CA GLU A 339 11.41 -17.06 -7.09
C GLU A 339 11.31 -16.37 -5.74
N ASN A 340 12.43 -15.77 -5.32
CA ASN A 340 12.50 -14.90 -4.16
C ASN A 340 12.68 -13.44 -4.60
N LEU A 341 11.76 -12.59 -4.16
CA LEU A 341 11.66 -11.17 -4.46
C LEU A 341 11.87 -10.32 -3.21
N SER A 342 12.39 -10.89 -2.11
CA SER A 342 12.62 -10.19 -0.85
C SER A 342 13.61 -9.03 -0.95
N LEU A 343 14.40 -8.97 -2.02
CA LEU A 343 15.35 -7.89 -2.34
C LEU A 343 14.97 -7.13 -3.61
N HIS A 344 13.74 -7.33 -4.13
CA HIS A 344 13.31 -6.66 -5.35
C HIS A 344 13.16 -5.15 -5.10
N PRO A 345 13.61 -4.28 -6.01
CA PRO A 345 13.43 -2.84 -5.89
C PRO A 345 11.96 -2.43 -5.70
N HIS A 346 11.78 -1.23 -5.17
CA HIS A 346 10.47 -0.61 -5.05
C HIS A 346 9.76 -0.52 -6.41
N LEU A 347 8.47 -0.84 -6.45
CA LEU A 347 7.66 -0.85 -7.66
C LEU A 347 7.10 0.54 -7.94
N GLU A 348 7.16 0.93 -9.21
CA GLU A 348 6.54 2.17 -9.72
C GLU A 348 5.32 1.88 -10.61
N LYS A 349 4.94 0.60 -10.73
CA LYS A 349 3.79 0.13 -11.51
C LYS A 349 3.26 -1.20 -11.01
N PHE A 350 2.04 -1.53 -11.43
CA PHE A 350 1.45 -2.85 -11.21
C PHE A 350 2.06 -3.85 -12.20
N ASP A 351 2.83 -4.82 -11.70
CA ASP A 351 3.73 -5.63 -12.53
C ASP A 351 3.17 -7.03 -12.77
N LEU A 352 2.83 -7.32 -14.04
CA LEU A 352 2.31 -8.62 -14.46
C LEU A 352 3.39 -9.65 -14.77
N LYS A 353 4.68 -9.31 -14.70
CA LYS A 353 5.77 -10.20 -15.14
C LYS A 353 5.76 -11.55 -14.42
N TRP A 354 5.49 -11.55 -13.11
CA TRP A 354 5.56 -12.77 -12.31
C TRP A 354 4.40 -13.71 -12.60
N ILE A 355 3.18 -13.18 -12.70
CA ILE A 355 2.01 -14.01 -13.02
C ILE A 355 2.09 -14.53 -14.44
N LYS A 356 2.55 -13.71 -15.40
CA LYS A 356 2.78 -14.15 -16.78
C LYS A 356 3.86 -15.24 -16.83
N LYS A 357 5.02 -15.02 -16.19
CA LYS A 357 6.09 -16.01 -16.14
C LYS A 357 5.63 -17.33 -15.52
N ALA A 358 4.87 -17.28 -14.42
CA ALA A 358 4.34 -18.48 -13.78
C ALA A 358 3.32 -19.20 -14.66
N TYR A 359 2.43 -18.47 -15.34
CA TYR A 359 1.44 -19.05 -16.26
C TYR A 359 2.09 -19.69 -17.48
N ASP A 360 2.99 -18.97 -18.15
CA ASP A 360 3.69 -19.42 -19.37
C ASP A 360 4.51 -20.71 -19.12
N ASN A 361 4.93 -20.94 -17.87
CA ASN A 361 5.75 -22.09 -17.47
C ASN A 361 5.02 -23.08 -16.56
N SER A 362 3.70 -22.96 -16.41
CA SER A 362 2.90 -23.91 -15.64
C SER A 362 2.62 -25.16 -16.48
N PRO A 363 2.88 -26.39 -15.98
CA PRO A 363 2.53 -27.61 -16.70
C PRO A 363 1.01 -27.80 -16.90
N ASN A 364 0.19 -27.15 -16.08
CA ASN A 364 -1.27 -27.26 -16.13
C ASN A 364 -1.93 -25.88 -16.24
N GLN A 365 -1.86 -25.30 -17.44
CA GLN A 365 -2.42 -23.97 -17.72
C GLN A 365 -3.95 -23.93 -17.62
N GLU A 366 -4.63 -25.05 -17.87
CA GLU A 366 -6.11 -25.14 -17.77
C GLU A 366 -6.59 -24.89 -16.34
N LYS A 367 -5.88 -25.43 -15.35
CA LYS A 367 -6.23 -25.28 -13.92
C LYS A 367 -5.57 -24.08 -13.26
N PHE A 368 -4.71 -23.33 -13.97
CA PHE A 368 -3.89 -22.29 -13.37
C PHE A 368 -4.71 -21.22 -12.64
N PHE A 369 -5.84 -20.78 -13.21
CA PHE A 369 -6.70 -19.75 -12.64
C PHE A 369 -7.94 -20.35 -11.97
N ASN A 370 -8.24 -19.92 -10.75
CA ASN A 370 -9.49 -20.25 -10.06
C ASN A 370 -10.55 -19.15 -10.25
N ASN A 371 -11.74 -19.35 -9.66
CA ASN A 371 -12.89 -18.43 -9.78
C ASN A 371 -12.70 -17.08 -9.07
N PHE A 372 -11.66 -16.93 -8.25
CA PHE A 372 -11.38 -15.70 -7.51
C PHE A 372 -10.51 -14.72 -8.30
N PHE A 373 -9.81 -15.18 -9.33
CA PHE A 373 -8.88 -14.36 -10.12
C PHE A 373 -9.52 -13.09 -10.67
N ASP A 374 -10.67 -13.22 -11.34
CA ASP A 374 -11.33 -12.07 -11.98
C ASP A 374 -11.79 -11.05 -10.93
N LYS A 375 -12.20 -11.49 -9.72
CA LYS A 375 -12.57 -10.60 -8.61
C LYS A 375 -11.36 -9.78 -8.12
N LEU A 376 -10.20 -10.42 -7.93
CA LEU A 376 -8.97 -9.74 -7.54
C LEU A 376 -8.49 -8.78 -8.64
N ALA A 377 -8.41 -9.26 -9.88
CA ALA A 377 -8.03 -8.47 -11.05
C ALA A 377 -9.01 -7.31 -11.32
N GLY A 378 -10.28 -7.50 -10.97
CA GLY A 378 -11.37 -6.56 -11.23
C GLY A 378 -11.72 -6.46 -12.72
N SER A 379 -11.33 -7.44 -13.53
CA SER A 379 -11.55 -7.45 -14.98
C SER A 379 -11.61 -8.87 -15.50
N PHE A 380 -12.64 -9.18 -16.29
CA PHE A 380 -12.72 -10.43 -17.05
C PHE A 380 -11.71 -10.52 -18.19
N LEU A 381 -11.07 -9.40 -18.56
CA LEU A 381 -10.17 -9.33 -19.70
C LEU A 381 -8.76 -9.83 -19.38
N LEU A 382 -8.24 -9.53 -18.18
CA LEU A 382 -6.85 -9.84 -17.82
C LEU A 382 -6.56 -11.35 -17.93
N LYS A 383 -7.43 -12.19 -17.38
CA LYS A 383 -7.30 -13.66 -17.47
C LYS A 383 -7.26 -14.12 -18.93
N LYS A 384 -8.20 -13.64 -19.75
CA LYS A 384 -8.30 -13.99 -21.17
C LYS A 384 -7.04 -13.60 -21.95
N GLN A 385 -6.47 -12.44 -21.66
CA GLN A 385 -5.26 -11.96 -22.32
C GLN A 385 -4.01 -12.75 -21.92
N LEU A 386 -3.89 -13.13 -20.64
CA LEU A 386 -2.81 -14.00 -20.18
C LEU A 386 -2.88 -15.36 -20.88
N ILE A 387 -4.08 -15.94 -20.97
CA ILE A 387 -4.33 -17.21 -21.69
C ILE A 387 -4.01 -17.09 -23.18
N ALA A 388 -4.40 -15.97 -23.81
CA ALA A 388 -4.14 -15.72 -25.23
C ALA A 388 -2.65 -15.39 -25.54
N GLY A 389 -1.76 -15.41 -24.54
CA GLY A 389 -0.35 -15.08 -24.74
C GLY A 389 -0.10 -13.61 -25.09
N THR A 390 -1.04 -12.72 -24.78
CA THR A 390 -0.91 -11.28 -25.08
C THR A 390 0.32 -10.71 -24.37
N SER A 391 1.05 -9.80 -25.04
CA SER A 391 2.20 -9.13 -24.44
C SER A 391 1.79 -8.29 -23.23
N ILE A 392 2.65 -8.16 -22.22
CA ILE A 392 2.36 -7.33 -21.03
C ILE A 392 2.07 -5.89 -21.45
N SER A 393 2.83 -5.35 -22.40
CA SER A 393 2.62 -3.98 -22.90
C SER A 393 1.22 -3.80 -23.49
N ASP A 394 0.72 -4.77 -24.25
CA ASP A 394 -0.61 -4.68 -24.85
C ASP A 394 -1.73 -4.90 -23.82
N ILE A 395 -1.50 -5.77 -22.82
CA ILE A 395 -2.39 -5.89 -21.66
C ILE A 395 -2.50 -4.55 -20.93
N GLU A 396 -1.37 -3.92 -20.58
CA GLU A 396 -1.32 -2.65 -19.87
C GLU A 396 -2.06 -1.52 -20.61
N LYS A 397 -2.00 -1.50 -21.95
CA LYS A 397 -2.74 -0.53 -22.78
C LYS A 397 -4.25 -0.62 -22.58
N THR A 398 -4.80 -1.79 -22.28
CA THR A 398 -6.26 -2.00 -22.26
C THR A 398 -6.98 -1.29 -21.11
N TRP A 399 -6.30 -1.03 -19.99
CA TRP A 399 -6.90 -0.27 -18.88
C TRP A 399 -6.54 1.22 -18.87
N GLN A 400 -5.62 1.69 -19.73
CA GLN A 400 -5.19 3.10 -19.73
C GLN A 400 -6.34 4.09 -19.96
N LYS A 401 -7.32 3.74 -20.81
CA LYS A 401 -8.50 4.60 -21.03
C LYS A 401 -9.31 4.79 -19.75
N LYS A 402 -9.59 3.70 -19.02
CA LYS A 402 -10.31 3.77 -17.74
C LYS A 402 -9.46 4.43 -16.65
N LEU A 403 -8.14 4.22 -16.64
CA LEU A 403 -7.22 4.93 -15.72
C LEU A 403 -7.22 6.43 -15.94
N LYS A 404 -7.26 6.91 -17.20
CA LYS A 404 -7.33 8.34 -17.50
C LYS A 404 -8.60 8.97 -16.93
N VAL A 405 -9.74 8.28 -17.05
CA VAL A 405 -11.00 8.71 -16.44
C VAL A 405 -10.88 8.72 -14.91
N TYR A 406 -10.40 7.63 -14.32
CA TYR A 406 -10.21 7.53 -12.86
C TYR A 406 -9.30 8.64 -12.33
N ARG A 407 -8.17 8.94 -12.98
CA ARG A 407 -7.25 10.01 -12.55
C ARG A 407 -7.92 11.40 -12.56
N LYS A 408 -8.81 11.66 -13.52
CA LYS A 408 -9.61 12.90 -13.57
C LYS A 408 -10.64 12.96 -12.45
N THR A 409 -11.32 11.86 -12.15
CA THR A 409 -12.25 11.80 -11.01
C THR A 409 -11.50 11.96 -9.69
N ARG A 410 -10.40 11.23 -9.52
CA ARG A 410 -9.52 11.23 -8.34
C ARG A 410 -9.04 12.63 -7.98
N SER A 411 -8.73 13.50 -8.94
CA SER A 411 -8.19 14.84 -8.64
C SER A 411 -9.14 15.73 -7.85
N ASN A 412 -10.44 15.45 -7.87
CA ASN A 412 -11.44 16.18 -7.08
C ASN A 412 -11.37 15.88 -5.57
N TYR A 413 -10.65 14.82 -5.17
CA TYR A 413 -10.66 14.28 -3.82
C TYR A 413 -9.28 14.29 -3.16
N ILE A 414 -8.27 14.88 -3.81
CA ILE A 414 -6.92 14.95 -3.26
C ILE A 414 -6.87 15.97 -2.13
N LEU A 415 -6.42 15.53 -0.96
CA LEU A 415 -6.16 16.38 0.21
C LEU A 415 -4.69 16.81 0.30
N TYR A 416 -3.78 15.99 -0.23
CA TYR A 416 -2.33 16.21 -0.11
C TYR A 416 -1.75 16.65 -1.45
N SER A 417 -1.28 17.90 -1.49
CA SER A 417 -0.57 18.45 -2.64
C SER A 417 0.74 17.69 -2.90
N LYS A 418 1.28 17.87 -4.11
CA LYS A 418 2.61 17.39 -4.44
C LYS A 418 3.70 18.11 -3.67
#